data_AF-A3IXK6-F1
#
_entry.id   AF-A3IXK6-F1
#
_cell.length_a   1.000
_cell.length_b   1.000
_cell.length_c   1.000
_cell.angle_alpha   90.00
_cell.angle_beta   90.00
_cell.angle_gamma   90.00
#
_symmetry.space_group_name_H-M   'P 1'
#
loop_
_entity.id
_entity.type
_entity.pdbx_description
1 polymer ?
#
loop_
_entity_poly.entity_id
_entity_poly.type
_entity_poly.pdbx_seq_one_letter_code
_entity_poly.pdbx_strand_id
1 'polypeptide(L)'
;NQQVFVNLSRWIDNVFDSIWQSPQELNLAFETRRTAQEQEELQKRGKVINLGVTSPENQAVILLISVNQEADERMGVRIQLYPQGNQRYLPSNLTLTLCNESGDTIKSVQSRSQDNYIQIKRFKCQRGFQFGVKLTLEDWSVTEYFIV
;
A
#
# COMPACT_ATOMS: atom_id res chain seq x y z
N ASN A 1 -1.58 -10.19 -21.45
CA ASN A 1 -1.46 -9.18 -20.38
C ASN A 1 -0.23 -9.50 -19.55
N GLN A 2 0.80 -8.66 -19.60
CA GLN A 2 1.98 -8.81 -18.74
C GLN A 2 1.68 -8.20 -17.37
N GLN A 3 1.88 -8.98 -16.32
CA GLN A 3 1.81 -8.52 -14.94
C GLN A 3 3.06 -7.69 -14.65
N VAL A 4 2.88 -6.40 -14.37
CA VAL A 4 4.00 -5.50 -14.05
C VAL A 4 4.23 -5.55 -12.55
N PHE A 5 5.41 -6.01 -12.14
CA PHE A 5 5.81 -6.09 -10.74
C PHE A 5 6.59 -4.86 -10.32
N VAL A 6 6.21 -4.29 -9.19
CA VAL A 6 6.98 -3.27 -8.47
C VAL A 6 8.05 -3.98 -7.63
N ASN A 7 9.32 -3.66 -7.87
CA ASN A 7 10.43 -4.25 -7.14
C ASN A 7 10.75 -3.45 -5.86
N LEU A 8 10.43 -4.03 -4.70
CA LEU A 8 10.61 -3.40 -3.40
C LEU A 8 12.07 -3.41 -2.92
N SER A 9 12.94 -4.32 -3.40
CA SER A 9 14.39 -4.23 -3.14
C SER A 9 14.97 -2.91 -3.62
N ARG A 10 14.52 -2.41 -4.79
CA ARG A 10 15.02 -1.14 -5.36
C ARG A 10 14.71 0.07 -4.49
N TRP A 11 13.68 -0.01 -3.66
CA TRP A 11 13.30 1.09 -2.77
C TRP A 11 14.32 1.30 -1.66
N ILE A 12 15.02 0.24 -1.23
CA ILE A 12 16.12 0.33 -0.27
C ILE A 12 17.26 1.20 -0.84
N ASP A 13 17.50 1.10 -2.15
CA ASP A 13 18.49 1.90 -2.87
C ASP A 13 17.97 3.29 -3.28
N ASN A 14 16.82 3.72 -2.76
CA ASN A 14 16.12 4.96 -3.12
C ASN A 14 15.75 5.08 -4.61
N VAL A 15 15.52 3.94 -5.28
CA VAL A 15 15.10 3.89 -6.69
C VAL A 15 13.62 3.55 -6.77
N PHE A 16 12.83 4.50 -7.29
CA PHE A 16 11.37 4.42 -7.33
C PHE A 16 10.83 4.69 -8.74
N ASP A 17 9.71 4.05 -9.08
CA ASP A 17 8.94 4.40 -10.27
C ASP A 17 8.18 5.72 -10.06
N SER A 18 7.98 6.51 -11.12
CA SER A 18 7.37 7.85 -11.04
C SER A 18 5.92 7.87 -10.54
N ILE A 19 5.22 6.74 -10.61
CA ILE A 19 3.85 6.59 -10.10
C ILE A 19 3.79 6.39 -8.58
N TRP A 20 4.93 6.11 -7.95
CA TRP A 20 5.07 5.88 -6.50
C TRP A 20 5.67 7.12 -5.85
N GLN A 21 4.81 7.89 -5.18
CA GLN A 21 5.11 9.20 -4.63
C GLN A 21 5.51 9.10 -3.14
N SER A 22 6.25 10.09 -2.66
CA SER A 22 6.56 10.23 -1.23
C SER A 22 5.30 10.55 -0.40
N PRO A 23 5.27 10.22 0.89
CA PRO A 23 4.16 10.62 1.78
C PRO A 23 3.93 12.14 1.79
N GLN A 24 4.98 12.95 1.60
CA GLN A 24 4.91 14.40 1.54
C GLN A 24 4.11 14.88 0.32
N GLU A 25 4.41 14.35 -0.86
CA GLU A 25 3.68 14.66 -2.11
C GLU A 25 2.21 14.26 -2.03
N LEU A 26 1.91 13.23 -1.25
CA LEU A 26 0.56 12.71 -1.03
C LEU A 26 -0.19 13.42 0.12
N ASN A 27 0.38 14.48 0.69
CA ASN A 27 -0.16 15.20 1.86
C ASN A 27 -0.38 14.31 3.11
N LEU A 28 0.33 13.20 3.23
CA LEU A 28 0.34 12.33 4.40
C LEU A 28 1.33 12.82 5.46
N ALA A 29 1.30 14.12 5.79
CA ALA A 29 2.23 14.77 6.73
C ALA A 29 2.15 14.23 8.18
N PHE A 30 1.18 13.38 8.50
CA PHE A 30 1.15 12.62 9.76
C PHE A 30 2.05 11.38 9.71
N GLU A 31 2.19 10.73 8.55
CA GLU A 31 3.05 9.55 8.37
C GLU A 31 4.54 9.88 8.39
N THR A 32 4.89 11.15 8.25
CA THR A 32 6.26 11.68 8.33
C THR A 32 6.68 12.05 9.74
N ARG A 33 5.77 12.04 10.73
CA ARG A 33 6.01 12.49 12.12
C ARG A 33 6.36 11.37 13.10
N ARG A 34 6.96 10.28 12.63
CA ARG A 34 7.60 9.28 13.52
C ARG A 34 9.00 9.77 13.92
N THR A 35 9.53 9.28 15.05
CA THR A 35 10.83 9.68 15.60
C THR A 35 11.93 9.61 14.55
N ALA A 36 12.93 10.49 14.62
CA ALA A 36 14.04 10.58 13.65
C ALA A 36 14.74 9.23 13.42
N GLN A 37 14.80 8.38 14.45
CA GLN A 37 15.39 7.05 14.39
C GLN A 37 14.55 6.01 13.61
N GLU A 38 13.22 6.19 13.49
CA GLU A 38 12.36 5.35 12.64
C GLU A 38 12.34 5.82 11.17
N GLN A 39 12.80 7.04 10.88
CA GLN A 39 12.78 7.64 9.54
C GLN A 39 13.97 7.19 8.68
N GLU A 40 15.14 6.93 9.27
CA GLU A 40 16.36 6.66 8.50
C GLU A 40 16.38 5.29 7.81
N GLU A 41 15.60 4.30 8.30
CA GLU A 41 15.60 2.95 7.74
C GLU A 41 14.31 2.55 6.99
N LEU A 42 13.26 3.37 7.08
CA LEU A 42 11.93 3.03 6.54
C LEU A 42 11.61 3.79 5.26
N GLN A 43 11.72 3.10 4.14
CA GLN A 43 11.35 3.62 2.82
C GLN A 43 9.84 3.53 2.64
N LYS A 44 9.18 4.67 2.44
CA LYS A 44 7.73 4.77 2.24
C LYS A 44 7.40 5.34 0.88
N ARG A 45 6.55 4.67 0.10
CA ARG A 45 5.97 5.24 -1.11
C ARG A 45 4.50 4.90 -1.22
N GLY A 46 3.73 5.84 -1.75
CA GLY A 46 2.30 5.67 -1.97
C GLY A 46 1.92 5.86 -3.42
N LYS A 47 0.83 5.20 -3.81
CA LYS A 47 0.21 5.33 -5.13
C LYS A 47 -1.24 5.77 -4.95
N VAL A 48 -1.66 6.80 -5.67
CA VAL A 48 -3.06 7.21 -5.73
C VAL A 48 -3.81 6.24 -6.66
N ILE A 49 -4.88 5.67 -6.15
CA ILE A 49 -5.74 4.72 -6.87
C ILE A 49 -7.15 5.32 -6.93
N ASN A 50 -7.64 5.54 -8.15
CA ASN A 50 -9.00 5.98 -8.39
C ASN A 50 -9.93 4.77 -8.30
N LEU A 51 -10.96 4.84 -7.45
CA LEU A 51 -11.95 3.76 -7.25
C LEU A 51 -13.01 3.68 -8.37
N GLY A 52 -12.88 4.52 -9.41
CA GLY A 52 -13.74 4.51 -10.58
C GLY A 52 -15.03 5.33 -10.46
N VAL A 53 -15.74 5.43 -11.59
CA VAL A 53 -16.96 6.23 -11.80
C VAL A 53 -18.19 5.74 -11.04
N THR A 54 -18.18 4.51 -10.52
CA THR A 54 -19.26 3.94 -9.71
C THR A 54 -19.20 4.37 -8.24
N SER A 55 -18.08 4.95 -7.79
CA SER A 55 -18.03 5.56 -6.47
C SER A 55 -18.83 6.88 -6.46
N PRO A 56 -19.60 7.20 -5.40
CA PRO A 56 -20.49 8.37 -5.38
C PRO A 56 -19.82 9.72 -5.66
N GLU A 57 -18.48 9.82 -5.60
CA GLU A 57 -17.75 11.10 -5.63
C GLU A 57 -16.41 11.08 -6.40
N ASN A 58 -16.19 10.19 -7.38
CA ASN A 58 -14.83 10.02 -7.99
C ASN A 58 -13.76 9.82 -6.92
N GLN A 59 -14.06 8.94 -5.95
CA GLN A 59 -13.26 8.79 -4.75
C GLN A 59 -11.94 8.10 -5.09
N ALA A 60 -10.83 8.67 -4.60
CA ALA A 60 -9.51 8.07 -4.68
C ALA A 60 -9.01 7.69 -3.29
N VAL A 61 -8.08 6.75 -3.27
CA VAL A 61 -7.40 6.29 -2.06
C VAL A 61 -5.89 6.24 -2.31
N ILE A 62 -5.12 6.28 -1.23
CA ILE A 62 -3.67 6.18 -1.27
C ILE A 62 -3.28 4.80 -0.74
N LEU A 63 -2.74 3.95 -1.61
CA LEU A 63 -2.06 2.72 -1.21
C LEU A 63 -0.64 3.08 -0.79
N LEU A 64 -0.36 3.04 0.51
CA LEU A 64 0.96 3.31 1.07
C LEU A 64 1.69 2.01 1.42
N ILE A 65 2.88 1.84 0.87
CA ILE A 65 3.78 0.73 1.15
C ILE A 65 4.98 1.28 1.91
N SER A 66 5.33 0.63 3.02
CA SER A 66 6.55 0.92 3.77
C SER A 66 7.42 -0.33 3.85
N VAL A 67 8.71 -0.18 3.53
CA VAL A 67 9.70 -1.26 3.54
C VAL A 67 10.96 -0.85 4.28
N ASN A 68 11.57 -1.80 4.96
CA ASN A 68 12.88 -1.64 5.58
C ASN A 68 13.62 -2.97 5.57
N GLN A 69 14.95 -2.88 5.59
CA GLN A 69 15.80 -4.03 5.80
C GLN A 69 15.70 -4.46 7.28
N GLU A 70 15.60 -5.76 7.52
CA GLU A 70 15.61 -6.34 8.86
C GLU A 70 16.99 -6.93 9.18
N ALA A 71 17.31 -7.07 10.47
CA ALA A 71 18.57 -7.63 10.95
C ALA A 71 18.81 -9.10 10.50
N ASP A 72 17.75 -9.82 10.14
CA ASP A 72 17.80 -11.20 9.65
C ASP A 72 17.79 -11.30 8.11
N GLU A 73 18.23 -10.23 7.44
CA GLU A 73 18.31 -10.09 5.98
C GLU A 73 16.97 -10.12 5.24
N ARG A 74 15.84 -10.31 5.93
CA ARG A 74 14.50 -10.22 5.35
C ARG A 74 14.08 -8.77 5.17
N MET A 75 13.08 -8.58 4.31
CA MET A 75 12.42 -7.28 4.16
C MET A 75 11.17 -7.25 5.02
N GLY A 76 11.03 -6.22 5.85
CA GLY A 76 9.81 -5.95 6.57
C GLY A 76 8.88 -5.08 5.73
N VAL A 77 7.65 -5.56 5.48
CA VAL A 77 6.66 -4.89 4.61
C VAL A 77 5.43 -4.49 5.41
N ARG A 78 4.99 -3.24 5.26
CA ARG A 78 3.72 -2.72 5.78
C ARG A 78 2.89 -2.15 4.64
N ILE A 79 1.61 -2.50 4.62
CA ILE A 79 0.65 -2.14 3.58
C ILE A 79 -0.51 -1.42 4.24
N GLN A 80 -0.77 -0.19 3.83
CA GLN A 80 -1.77 0.69 4.41
C GLN A 80 -2.59 1.34 3.31
N LEU A 81 -3.83 1.64 3.61
CA LEU A 81 -4.75 2.32 2.70
C LEU A 81 -5.33 3.54 3.41
N TYR A 82 -5.17 4.72 2.81
CA TYR A 82 -5.64 6.00 3.33
C TYR A 82 -6.64 6.64 2.38
N PRO A 83 -7.58 7.46 2.88
CA PRO A 83 -8.38 8.33 2.01
C PRO A 83 -7.46 9.35 1.32
N GLN A 84 -7.85 9.78 0.11
CA GLN A 84 -7.13 10.80 -0.65
C GLN A 84 -7.87 12.15 -0.60
N GLY A 85 -7.12 13.24 -0.73
CA GLY A 85 -7.67 14.60 -0.79
C GLY A 85 -8.19 15.08 0.56
N ASN A 86 -9.37 15.69 0.57
CA ASN A 86 -10.00 16.22 1.79
C ASN A 86 -10.90 15.20 2.51
N GLN A 87 -10.91 13.95 2.06
CA GLN A 87 -11.72 12.89 2.65
C GLN A 87 -11.13 12.45 3.99
N ARG A 88 -11.96 12.39 5.03
CA ARG A 88 -11.53 12.01 6.39
C ARG A 88 -11.50 10.49 6.61
N TYR A 89 -12.36 9.78 5.92
CA TYR A 89 -12.55 8.34 6.09
C TYR A 89 -12.51 7.64 4.74
N LEU A 90 -12.12 6.37 4.77
CA LEU A 90 -12.22 5.48 3.62
C LEU A 90 -13.70 5.25 3.27
N PRO A 91 -14.02 4.95 2.00
CA PRO A 91 -15.34 4.43 1.67
C PRO A 91 -15.63 3.17 2.49
N SER A 92 -16.86 3.03 2.99
CA SER A 92 -17.28 1.81 3.69
C SER A 92 -17.18 0.60 2.76
N ASN A 93 -16.87 -0.57 3.33
CA ASN A 93 -16.78 -1.85 2.62
C ASN A 93 -15.61 -1.97 1.61
N LEU A 94 -14.76 -0.94 1.48
CA LEU A 94 -13.51 -1.04 0.72
C LEU A 94 -12.60 -2.07 1.39
N THR A 95 -12.21 -3.08 0.63
CA THR A 95 -11.46 -4.22 1.15
C THR A 95 -10.05 -4.21 0.59
N LEU A 96 -9.06 -4.24 1.48
CA LEU A 96 -7.64 -4.37 1.22
C LEU A 96 -7.23 -5.84 1.44
N THR A 97 -6.75 -6.49 0.40
CA THR A 97 -6.40 -7.92 0.42
C THR A 97 -4.95 -8.13 0.01
N LEU A 98 -4.21 -8.89 0.81
CA LEU A 98 -2.90 -9.44 0.47
C LEU A 98 -3.10 -10.81 -0.17
N CYS A 99 -2.61 -11.00 -1.38
CA CYS A 99 -2.68 -12.23 -2.16
C CYS A 99 -1.29 -12.86 -2.34
N ASN A 100 -1.23 -14.19 -2.46
CA ASN A 100 -0.01 -14.90 -2.88
C ASN A 100 0.22 -14.76 -4.39
N GLU A 101 1.29 -15.38 -4.91
CA GLU A 101 1.62 -15.41 -6.34
C GLU A 101 0.51 -16.01 -7.22
N SER A 102 -0.19 -17.04 -6.71
CA SER A 102 -1.33 -17.68 -7.38
C SER A 102 -2.60 -16.83 -7.38
N GLY A 103 -2.62 -15.72 -6.64
CA GLY A 103 -3.79 -14.85 -6.46
C GLY A 103 -4.69 -15.23 -5.28
N ASP A 104 -4.36 -16.27 -4.51
CA ASP A 104 -5.13 -16.67 -3.33
C ASP A 104 -4.97 -15.66 -2.21
N THR A 105 -6.05 -15.47 -1.45
CA THR A 105 -6.05 -14.55 -0.31
C THR A 105 -5.21 -15.10 0.84
N ILE A 106 -4.17 -14.34 1.23
CA ILE A 106 -3.40 -14.58 2.46
C ILE A 106 -4.07 -13.87 3.64
N LYS A 107 -4.42 -12.60 3.47
CA LYS A 107 -5.08 -11.76 4.49
C LYS A 107 -5.98 -10.72 3.86
N SER A 108 -7.03 -10.32 4.57
CA SER A 108 -7.92 -9.25 4.12
C SER A 108 -8.39 -8.40 5.29
N VAL A 109 -8.60 -7.11 5.05
CA VAL A 109 -9.18 -6.15 5.98
C VAL A 109 -10.17 -5.27 5.23
N GLN A 110 -11.36 -5.07 5.79
CA GLN A 110 -12.41 -4.24 5.22
C GLN A 110 -12.61 -2.97 6.05
N SER A 111 -12.74 -1.82 5.39
CA SER A 111 -13.03 -0.54 6.03
C SER A 111 -14.48 -0.43 6.49
N ARG A 112 -14.65 0.31 7.58
CA ARG A 112 -15.93 0.76 8.14
C ARG A 112 -16.07 2.27 7.92
N SER A 113 -17.28 2.80 8.16
CA SER A 113 -17.64 4.21 7.89
C SER A 113 -16.80 5.28 8.60
N GLN A 114 -16.02 4.92 9.62
CA GLN A 114 -15.16 5.85 10.37
C GLN A 114 -13.68 5.44 10.37
N ASP A 115 -13.29 4.48 9.53
CA ASP A 115 -11.88 4.12 9.39
C ASP A 115 -11.14 5.19 8.57
N ASN A 116 -10.27 5.95 9.23
CA ASN A 116 -9.40 6.94 8.59
C ASN A 116 -8.20 6.31 7.88
N TYR A 117 -7.95 5.02 8.12
CA TYR A 117 -7.09 4.14 7.33
C TYR A 117 -7.36 2.68 7.71
N ILE A 118 -6.96 1.74 6.85
CA ILE A 118 -6.87 0.31 7.17
C ILE A 118 -5.46 -0.21 6.85
N GLN A 119 -5.08 -1.35 7.43
CA GLN A 119 -3.76 -1.93 7.23
C GLN A 119 -3.76 -3.45 7.28
N ILE A 120 -2.89 -4.08 6.49
CA ILE A 120 -2.53 -5.49 6.69
C ILE A 120 -1.49 -5.56 7.81
N LYS A 121 -1.62 -6.53 8.72
CA LYS A 121 -0.60 -6.79 9.76
C LYS A 121 0.77 -6.97 9.08
N ARG A 122 1.74 -6.14 9.48
CA ARG A 122 3.13 -6.18 9.02
C ARG A 122 3.66 -7.61 8.97
N PHE A 123 4.39 -7.92 7.91
CA PHE A 123 5.05 -9.22 7.72
C PHE A 123 6.51 -9.02 7.28
N LYS A 124 7.29 -10.10 7.36
CA LYS A 124 8.65 -10.16 6.84
C LYS A 124 8.72 -11.21 5.73
N CYS A 125 9.48 -10.96 4.69
CA CYS A 125 9.63 -11.86 3.55
C CYS A 125 11.06 -11.85 3.01
N GLN A 126 11.41 -12.92 2.30
CA GLN A 126 12.71 -13.07 1.64
C GLN A 126 12.71 -12.38 0.27
N ARG A 127 13.90 -12.11 -0.26
CA ARG A 127 14.07 -11.68 -1.65
C ARG A 127 13.50 -12.73 -2.61
N GLY A 128 12.91 -12.28 -3.71
CA GLY A 128 12.17 -13.10 -4.66
C GLY A 128 10.72 -13.39 -4.27
N PHE A 129 10.28 -13.05 -3.05
CA PHE A 129 8.89 -13.26 -2.64
C PHE A 129 7.95 -12.35 -3.45
N GLN A 130 6.98 -12.97 -4.12
CA GLN A 130 5.97 -12.28 -4.92
C GLN A 130 4.63 -12.25 -4.19
N PHE A 131 3.94 -11.12 -4.26
CA PHE A 131 2.59 -10.98 -3.71
C PHE A 131 1.78 -9.94 -4.46
N GLY A 132 0.46 -10.07 -4.36
CA GLY A 132 -0.49 -9.09 -4.86
C GLY A 132 -1.11 -8.29 -3.72
N VAL A 133 -1.40 -7.01 -3.97
CA VAL A 133 -2.26 -6.19 -3.11
C VAL A 133 -3.49 -5.82 -3.92
N LYS A 134 -4.61 -6.44 -3.57
CA LYS A 134 -5.89 -6.24 -4.24
C LYS A 134 -6.77 -5.30 -3.42
N LEU A 135 -7.37 -4.34 -4.10
CA LEU A 135 -8.43 -3.50 -3.56
C LEU A 135 -9.75 -3.92 -4.22
N THR A 136 -10.81 -4.03 -3.44
CA THR A 136 -12.17 -4.32 -3.94
C THR A 136 -13.19 -3.41 -3.29
N LEU A 137 -14.11 -2.89 -4.09
CA LEU A 137 -15.26 -2.12 -3.66
C LEU A 137 -16.41 -2.43 -4.60
N GLU A 138 -17.44 -3.11 -4.09
CA GLU A 138 -18.56 -3.61 -4.90
C GLU A 138 -18.04 -4.45 -6.08
N ASP A 139 -18.38 -4.06 -7.32
CA ASP A 139 -17.95 -4.74 -8.55
C ASP A 139 -16.58 -4.26 -9.06
N TRP A 140 -16.01 -3.22 -8.45
CA TRP A 140 -14.72 -2.69 -8.85
C TRP A 140 -13.57 -3.41 -8.13
N SER A 141 -12.50 -3.70 -8.87
CA SER A 141 -11.27 -4.20 -8.28
C SER A 141 -10.03 -3.77 -9.06
N VAL A 142 -8.93 -3.64 -8.34
CA VAL A 142 -7.59 -3.45 -8.91
C VAL A 142 -6.57 -4.22 -8.08
N THR A 143 -5.51 -4.69 -8.72
CA THR A 143 -4.41 -5.39 -8.04
C THR A 143 -3.09 -4.77 -8.45
N GLU A 144 -2.28 -4.42 -7.46
CA GLU A 144 -0.87 -4.08 -7.62
C GLU A 144 -0.02 -5.28 -7.27
N TYR A 145 1.03 -5.56 -8.04
CA TYR A 145 1.89 -6.72 -7.85
C TYR A 145 3.29 -6.30 -7.44
N PHE A 146 3.85 -7.02 -6.47
CA PHE A 146 5.13 -6.69 -5.86
C PHE A 146 6.05 -7.90 -5.86
N ILE A 147 7.34 -7.63 -6.06
CA ILE A 147 8.42 -8.58 -5.81
C ILE A 147 9.40 -7.93 -4.83
N VAL A 148 9.83 -8.71 -3.85
CA VAL A 148 10.79 -8.27 -2.82
C VAL A 148 12.20 -8.51 -3.26
#